data_AF-A0A847KFC1-F1
#
_entry.id   AF-A0A847KFC1-F1
#
_cell.length_a   1.000
_cell.length_b   1.000
_cell.length_c   1.000
_cell.angle_alpha   90.00
_cell.angle_beta   90.00
_cell.angle_gamma   90.00
#
_symmetry.space_group_name_H-M   'P 1'
#
loop_
_entity.id
_entity.type
_entity.pdbx_description
1 polymer ?
#
loop_
_entity_poly.entity_id
_entity_poly.type
_entity_poly.pdbx_seq_one_letter_code
_entity_poly.pdbx_strand_id
1 'polypeptide(L)'
;MSGKSGRAATFMLVLLLIAGIGGVLWWVFGSGEGTTPAADLYSVTSDVTRQDARSGARETVPASQHRDMFDGDRVTVDTSGRARLDLSGGVMEIYRTTELAIEPRADLTVPVSAIQLTHGAIVAVVNGDTTVGTDWAEVTIRGTECLAYVNDQIGLLWVVVRSGTVEIEAAGTLIVVSGGEQAWVWRGEPPVGPVPAWRSEVPDLDVFPLIPDLTNGELPDDYLLGPGEPDQPGVPGLELEPSTDEVVSGDCDGPHTLAVVARLTGEDDAVARVAEVEFRYGWDGVAVDAFAMGRLDDRTFSAEITPDYDGAGTKLVYAVTVLAADGSALVIQEDVVVLRACPVIATVIPFDPSSLVPGVTVTQDVARLYAGECKATPGVPLPTSVTITATLTGSDFAISRVATAEVVYEWPDGPSATASMKRVDDRTFQVTIEPTFVRTSVLFYTVTVRDSGGNALASNWWSVALESCPIL
;
A
#
# COMPACT_ATOMS: atom_id res chain seq x y z
N MET A 1 21.92 14.57 95.29
CA MET A 1 22.06 13.31 94.53
C MET A 1 20.93 13.23 93.52
N SER A 2 21.21 12.65 92.35
CA SER A 2 20.28 12.42 91.22
C SER A 2 19.95 13.64 90.35
N GLY A 3 20.42 13.58 89.09
CA GLY A 3 20.16 14.61 88.08
C GLY A 3 21.03 14.52 86.82
N LYS A 4 21.55 13.34 86.46
CA LYS A 4 22.40 13.17 85.25
C LYS A 4 22.11 11.94 84.38
N SER A 5 21.12 11.09 84.68
CA SER A 5 20.86 9.88 83.88
C SER A 5 19.90 10.07 82.68
N GLY A 6 19.20 11.20 82.56
CA GLY A 6 18.19 11.38 81.52
C GLY A 6 18.73 11.66 80.10
N ARG A 7 19.92 12.28 79.97
CA ARG A 7 20.43 12.71 78.65
C ARG A 7 21.04 11.58 77.83
N ALA A 8 21.58 10.54 78.47
CA ALA A 8 22.15 9.39 77.77
C ALA A 8 21.07 8.50 77.14
N ALA A 9 19.94 8.32 77.83
CA ALA A 9 18.83 7.51 77.33
C ALA A 9 18.14 8.16 76.11
N THR A 10 17.97 9.48 76.13
CA THR A 10 17.37 10.20 74.98
C THR A 10 18.28 10.19 73.75
N PHE A 11 19.60 10.32 73.93
CA PHE A 11 20.55 10.29 72.80
C PHE A 11 20.62 8.90 72.13
N MET A 12 20.55 7.84 72.93
CA MET A 12 20.54 6.47 72.42
C MET A 12 19.25 6.12 71.66
N LEU A 13 18.11 6.67 72.10
CA LEU A 13 16.81 6.48 71.44
C LEU A 13 16.74 7.21 70.08
N VAL A 14 17.33 8.40 69.97
CA VAL A 14 17.42 9.14 68.69
C VAL A 14 18.34 8.43 67.69
N LEU A 15 19.47 7.87 68.14
CA LEU A 15 20.37 7.10 67.28
C LEU A 15 19.73 5.80 66.77
N LEU A 16 18.95 5.10 67.60
CA LEU A 16 18.19 3.92 67.17
C LEU A 16 17.07 4.27 66.19
N LEU A 17 16.44 5.44 66.34
CA LEU A 17 15.41 5.90 65.42
C LEU A 17 16.00 6.28 64.05
N ILE A 18 17.15 6.94 64.02
CA ILE A 18 17.87 7.28 62.77
C ILE A 18 18.38 6.01 62.06
N ALA A 19 18.93 5.05 62.81
CA ALA A 19 19.36 3.76 62.24
C ALA A 19 18.18 2.92 61.72
N GLY A 20 17.04 2.94 62.43
CA GLY A 20 15.80 2.27 62.01
C GLY A 20 15.18 2.90 60.76
N ILE A 21 15.13 4.23 60.68
CA ILE A 21 14.63 4.96 59.50
C ILE A 21 15.59 4.78 58.31
N GLY A 22 16.91 4.79 58.54
CA GLY A 22 17.90 4.49 57.50
C GLY A 22 17.79 3.07 56.96
N GLY A 23 17.53 2.07 57.83
CA GLY A 23 17.31 0.69 57.42
C GLY A 23 16.00 0.48 56.66
N VAL A 24 14.91 1.15 57.06
CA VAL A 24 13.62 1.10 56.36
C VAL A 24 13.69 1.86 55.03
N LEU A 25 14.35 3.02 54.96
CA LEU A 25 14.57 3.74 53.71
C LEU A 25 15.48 2.95 52.75
N TRP A 26 16.54 2.30 53.25
CA TRP A 26 17.37 1.44 52.41
C TRP A 26 16.63 0.17 51.97
N TRP A 27 15.69 -0.35 52.76
CA TRP A 27 14.86 -1.48 52.33
C TRP A 27 13.77 -1.08 51.33
N VAL A 28 13.15 0.10 51.50
CA VAL A 28 12.11 0.64 50.61
C VAL A 28 12.68 1.19 49.31
N PHE A 29 13.91 1.71 49.31
CA PHE A 29 14.58 2.24 48.12
C PHE A 29 15.71 1.35 47.57
N GLY A 30 16.10 0.30 48.31
CA GLY A 30 17.17 -0.64 47.93
C GLY A 30 16.66 -2.04 47.57
N SER A 31 15.36 -2.31 47.68
CA SER A 31 14.71 -3.29 46.82
C SER A 31 14.65 -2.68 45.42
N GLY A 32 15.79 -2.72 44.71
CA GLY A 32 15.82 -2.37 43.30
C GLY A 32 14.65 -3.07 42.64
N GLU A 33 13.75 -2.29 42.06
CA GLU A 33 12.66 -2.81 41.24
C GLU A 33 13.30 -3.85 40.34
N GLY A 34 12.93 -5.12 40.55
CA GLY A 34 13.49 -6.24 39.82
C GLY A 34 13.05 -6.07 38.39
N THR A 35 13.82 -5.32 37.61
CA THR A 35 13.62 -5.16 36.19
C THR A 35 13.85 -6.55 35.62
N THR A 36 12.77 -7.24 35.25
CA THR A 36 12.86 -8.49 34.52
C THR A 36 13.64 -8.19 33.23
N PRO A 37 14.70 -8.95 32.92
CA PRO A 37 15.39 -8.82 31.64
C PRO A 37 14.40 -8.89 30.49
N ALA A 38 14.57 -8.01 29.52
CA ALA A 38 13.76 -7.99 28.31
C ALA A 38 14.15 -9.11 27.35
N ALA A 39 15.44 -9.47 27.35
CA ALA A 39 16.02 -10.53 26.54
C ALA A 39 17.29 -11.07 27.21
N ASP A 40 17.78 -12.21 26.72
CA ASP A 40 19.09 -12.76 27.07
C ASP A 40 20.01 -12.75 25.84
N LEU A 41 21.13 -12.02 25.93
CA LEU A 41 22.14 -11.94 24.88
C LEU A 41 23.20 -13.03 25.08
N TYR A 42 23.23 -13.99 24.17
CA TYR A 42 24.29 -14.99 24.06
C TYR A 42 25.29 -14.60 22.98
N SER A 43 26.54 -14.37 23.37
CA SER A 43 27.61 -14.07 22.40
C SER A 43 28.17 -15.36 21.81
N VAL A 44 28.11 -15.55 20.49
CA VAL A 44 28.68 -16.73 19.83
C VAL A 44 30.19 -16.55 19.61
N THR A 45 30.62 -15.34 19.26
CA THR A 45 32.04 -14.97 19.09
C THR A 45 32.46 -13.91 20.11
N SER A 46 33.71 -13.43 20.08
CA SER A 46 34.21 -12.40 21.01
C SER A 46 33.88 -10.97 20.60
N ASP A 47 33.29 -10.78 19.43
CA ASP A 47 33.22 -9.48 18.76
C ASP A 47 31.82 -8.87 18.90
N VAL A 48 31.28 -8.96 20.11
CA VAL A 48 29.94 -8.50 20.50
C VAL A 48 30.08 -7.53 21.66
N THR A 49 29.52 -6.34 21.50
CA THR A 49 29.50 -5.31 22.54
C THR A 49 28.07 -5.05 22.97
N ARG A 50 27.84 -5.06 24.28
CA ARG A 50 26.60 -4.57 24.90
C ARG A 50 26.83 -3.16 25.43
N GLN A 51 25.84 -2.29 25.27
CA GLN A 51 25.79 -0.98 25.93
C GLN A 51 24.56 -0.90 26.84
N ASP A 52 24.78 -0.71 28.15
CA ASP A 52 23.70 -0.54 29.13
C ASP A 52 23.06 0.85 28.97
N ALA A 53 21.74 0.90 28.81
CA ALA A 53 21.00 2.12 28.52
C ALA A 53 21.07 3.17 29.64
N ARG A 54 21.13 2.72 30.89
CA ARG A 54 21.01 3.55 32.09
C ARG A 54 22.32 4.25 32.41
N SER A 55 23.42 3.53 32.23
CA SER A 55 24.77 3.99 32.55
C SER A 55 25.55 4.48 31.33
N GLY A 56 25.16 4.03 30.13
CA GLY A 56 25.96 4.19 28.91
C GLY A 56 27.23 3.34 28.90
N ALA A 57 27.44 2.47 29.90
CA ALA A 57 28.62 1.64 29.98
C ALA A 57 28.64 0.62 28.85
N ARG A 58 29.79 0.46 28.20
CA ARG A 58 30.03 -0.52 27.15
C ARG A 58 30.82 -1.69 27.71
N GLU A 59 30.38 -2.91 27.41
CA GLU A 59 31.02 -4.16 27.78
C GLU A 59 31.16 -5.04 26.55
N THR A 60 32.37 -5.51 26.26
CA THR A 60 32.57 -6.62 25.31
C THR A 60 32.11 -7.91 25.97
N VAL A 61 31.14 -8.59 25.37
CA VAL A 61 30.60 -9.86 25.85
C VAL A 61 31.52 -10.98 25.35
N PRO A 62 32.21 -11.71 26.24
CA PRO A 62 33.08 -12.79 25.81
C PRO A 62 32.29 -13.90 25.10
N ALA A 63 32.94 -14.59 24.16
CA ALA A 63 32.34 -15.72 23.45
C ALA A 63 31.78 -16.77 24.44
N SER A 64 30.64 -17.33 24.06
CA SER A 64 29.86 -18.30 24.81
C SER A 64 29.39 -17.83 26.19
N GLN A 65 29.23 -16.52 26.39
CA GLN A 65 28.65 -15.96 27.61
C GLN A 65 27.28 -15.33 27.35
N HIS A 66 26.46 -15.35 28.40
CA HIS A 66 25.14 -14.73 28.47
C HIS A 66 25.19 -13.38 29.18
N ARG A 67 24.32 -12.46 28.77
CA ARG A 67 24.08 -11.16 29.41
C ARG A 67 22.62 -10.80 29.35
N ASP A 68 22.04 -10.50 30.51
CA ASP A 68 20.70 -9.94 30.60
C ASP A 68 20.65 -8.59 29.87
N MET A 69 19.70 -8.46 28.95
CA MET A 69 19.40 -7.23 28.23
C MET A 69 18.16 -6.59 28.83
N PHE A 70 18.20 -5.27 29.01
CA PHE A 70 17.05 -4.49 29.48
C PHE A 70 16.56 -3.54 28.40
N ASP A 71 15.35 -3.00 28.60
CA ASP A 71 14.79 -1.96 27.75
C ASP A 71 15.79 -0.79 27.57
N GLY A 72 16.02 -0.41 26.32
CA GLY A 72 16.97 0.61 25.88
C GLY A 72 18.41 0.12 25.68
N ASP A 73 18.76 -1.09 26.12
CA ASP A 73 20.12 -1.62 25.95
C ASP A 73 20.41 -1.84 24.46
N ARG A 74 21.68 -1.66 24.07
CA ARG A 74 22.14 -1.85 22.68
C ARG A 74 23.08 -3.03 22.55
N VAL A 75 23.02 -3.68 21.39
CA VAL A 75 23.95 -4.70 20.95
C VAL A 75 24.61 -4.24 19.67
N THR A 76 25.93 -4.31 19.63
CA THR A 76 26.72 -4.11 18.42
C THR A 76 27.52 -5.38 18.16
N VAL A 77 27.42 -5.90 16.93
CA VAL A 77 28.15 -7.07 16.46
C VAL A 77 29.11 -6.62 15.37
N ASP A 78 30.41 -6.81 15.58
CA ASP A 78 31.44 -6.33 14.65
C ASP A 78 31.53 -7.21 13.39
N THR A 79 32.50 -6.95 12.51
CA THR A 79 32.60 -7.57 11.17
C THR A 79 32.73 -9.09 11.12
N SER A 80 33.25 -9.73 12.18
CA SER A 80 33.36 -11.18 12.34
C SER A 80 32.44 -11.71 13.44
N GLY A 81 31.61 -10.83 13.99
CA GLY A 81 30.76 -11.09 15.13
C GLY A 81 29.57 -11.98 14.78
N ARG A 82 29.11 -12.72 15.79
CA ARG A 82 27.78 -13.35 15.81
C ARG A 82 27.26 -13.39 17.23
N ALA A 83 26.00 -13.08 17.39
CA ALA A 83 25.29 -13.19 18.67
C ALA A 83 23.91 -13.82 18.46
N ARG A 84 23.33 -14.30 19.54
CA ARG A 84 21.95 -14.75 19.61
C ARG A 84 21.25 -13.97 20.71
N LEU A 85 20.07 -13.48 20.43
CA LEU A 85 19.20 -12.79 21.37
C LEU A 85 17.96 -13.66 21.62
N ASP A 86 17.82 -14.15 22.84
CA ASP A 86 16.67 -14.94 23.26
C ASP A 86 15.60 -13.99 23.82
N LEU A 87 14.49 -13.90 23.10
CA LEU A 87 13.32 -13.08 23.44
C LEU A 87 12.26 -13.99 24.06
N SER A 88 11.38 -13.42 24.88
CA SER A 88 10.31 -14.22 25.54
C SER A 88 9.39 -15.00 24.58
N GLY A 89 9.37 -14.62 23.28
CA GLY A 89 8.58 -15.26 22.23
C GLY A 89 9.40 -15.84 21.06
N GLY A 90 10.73 -15.86 21.11
CA GLY A 90 11.51 -16.27 19.94
C GLY A 90 13.02 -16.06 20.06
N VAL A 91 13.73 -16.34 18.99
CA VAL A 91 15.19 -16.21 18.92
C VAL A 91 15.55 -15.34 17.74
N MET A 92 16.49 -14.42 17.93
CA MET A 92 17.11 -13.67 16.85
C MET A 92 18.61 -13.96 16.79
N GLU A 93 19.06 -14.44 15.64
CA GLU A 93 20.48 -14.52 15.32
C GLU A 93 20.90 -13.16 14.74
N ILE A 94 21.92 -12.56 15.35
CA ILE A 94 22.46 -11.25 15.00
C ILE A 94 23.82 -11.47 14.35
N TYR A 95 23.99 -10.99 13.13
CA TYR A 95 25.21 -11.23 12.36
C TYR A 95 26.11 -10.01 12.32
N ARG A 96 27.21 -10.12 11.57
CA ARG A 96 28.23 -9.09 11.42
C ARG A 96 27.65 -7.70 11.15
N THR A 97 28.41 -6.69 11.55
CA THR A 97 28.10 -5.28 11.27
C THR A 97 26.65 -4.94 11.64
N THR A 98 26.15 -5.45 12.76
CA THR A 98 24.77 -5.20 13.18
C THR A 98 24.75 -4.33 14.42
N GLU A 99 23.91 -3.30 14.40
CA GLU A 99 23.55 -2.53 15.57
C GLU A 99 22.04 -2.62 15.79
N LEU A 100 21.65 -3.06 16.98
CA LEU A 100 20.26 -3.06 17.41
C LEU A 100 20.10 -2.58 18.85
N ALA A 101 18.89 -2.13 19.18
CA ALA A 101 18.50 -1.75 20.53
C ALA A 101 17.20 -2.46 20.94
N ILE A 102 17.07 -2.79 22.22
CA ILE A 102 15.77 -3.20 22.78
C ILE A 102 14.95 -1.92 22.97
N GLU A 103 13.80 -1.82 22.33
CA GLU A 103 12.93 -0.66 22.51
C GLU A 103 12.20 -0.75 23.86
N PRO A 104 12.00 0.38 24.57
CA PRO A 104 11.23 0.40 25.80
C PRO A 104 9.79 -0.04 25.56
N ARG A 105 9.31 -1.00 26.35
CA ARG A 105 7.91 -1.42 26.26
C ARG A 105 7.03 -0.36 26.92
N ALA A 106 6.15 0.26 26.14
CA ALA A 106 5.15 1.17 26.67
C ALA A 106 4.14 0.44 27.58
N ASP A 107 3.85 -0.82 27.28
CA ASP A 107 2.95 -1.69 28.03
C ASP A 107 3.59 -3.06 28.29
N LEU A 108 3.95 -3.31 29.56
CA LEU A 108 4.54 -4.57 30.00
C LEU A 108 3.57 -5.77 29.94
N THR A 109 2.27 -5.52 29.70
CA THR A 109 1.25 -6.57 29.57
C THR A 109 1.19 -7.17 28.17
N VAL A 110 1.79 -6.50 27.17
CA VAL A 110 1.87 -6.99 25.80
C VAL A 110 3.19 -7.74 25.63
N PRO A 111 3.19 -9.04 25.27
CA PRO A 111 4.40 -9.84 25.14
C PRO A 111 5.25 -9.48 23.91
N VAL A 112 4.82 -8.48 23.13
CA VAL A 112 5.52 -8.03 21.93
C VAL A 112 6.90 -7.52 22.34
N SER A 113 7.91 -8.19 21.83
CA SER A 113 9.28 -7.67 21.90
C SER A 113 9.43 -6.63 20.79
N ALA A 114 9.89 -5.44 21.13
CA ALA A 114 10.17 -4.38 20.17
C ALA A 114 11.67 -4.15 20.11
N ILE A 115 12.21 -4.14 18.90
CA ILE A 115 13.65 -3.98 18.64
C ILE A 115 13.81 -2.90 17.58
N GLN A 116 14.77 -2.00 17.79
CA GLN A 116 15.20 -1.06 16.76
C GLN A 116 16.45 -1.61 16.08
N LEU A 117 16.35 -1.93 14.79
CA LEU A 117 17.48 -2.34 13.95
C LEU A 117 17.99 -1.13 13.18
N THR A 118 19.18 -0.65 13.54
CA THR A 118 19.77 0.54 12.92
C THR A 118 20.54 0.20 11.65
N HIS A 119 21.31 -0.89 11.66
CA HIS A 119 22.13 -1.34 10.54
C HIS A 119 22.42 -2.83 10.70
N GLY A 120 22.68 -3.54 9.60
CA GLY A 120 23.11 -4.94 9.57
C GLY A 120 21.98 -5.94 9.34
N ALA A 121 22.20 -7.20 9.71
CA ALA A 121 21.30 -8.31 9.39
C ALA A 121 20.94 -9.13 10.63
N ILE A 122 19.65 -9.45 10.74
CA ILE A 122 19.12 -10.40 11.73
C ILE A 122 18.34 -11.50 11.03
N VAL A 123 18.42 -12.72 11.57
CA VAL A 123 17.52 -13.81 11.23
C VAL A 123 16.68 -14.14 12.46
N ALA A 124 15.38 -13.95 12.35
CA ALA A 124 14.43 -14.13 13.43
C ALA A 124 13.66 -15.43 13.24
N VAL A 125 13.52 -16.20 14.32
CA VAL A 125 12.62 -17.34 14.45
C VAL A 125 11.74 -17.07 15.66
N VAL A 126 10.52 -16.58 15.43
CA VAL A 126 9.61 -16.15 16.50
C VAL A 126 8.34 -16.99 16.52
N ASN A 127 7.84 -17.31 17.71
CA ASN A 127 6.61 -18.06 17.95
C ASN A 127 5.44 -17.16 18.37
N GLY A 128 5.66 -15.85 18.46
CA GLY A 128 4.66 -14.84 18.76
C GLY A 128 4.94 -13.57 17.96
N ASP A 129 4.34 -12.47 18.39
CA ASP A 129 4.47 -11.18 17.73
C ASP A 129 5.76 -10.48 18.19
N THR A 130 6.56 -10.02 17.24
CA THR A 130 7.77 -9.24 17.49
C THR A 130 7.89 -8.15 16.44
N THR A 131 8.15 -6.93 16.88
CA THR A 131 8.27 -5.77 16.00
C THR A 131 9.74 -5.39 15.86
N VAL A 132 10.19 -5.26 14.62
CA VAL A 132 11.51 -4.75 14.26
C VAL A 132 11.33 -3.40 13.59
N GLY A 133 11.63 -2.34 14.32
CA GLY A 133 11.61 -0.96 13.85
C GLY A 133 12.93 -0.57 13.18
N THR A 134 12.82 0.33 12.21
CA THR A 134 13.92 1.12 11.65
C THR A 134 13.52 2.60 11.74
N ASP A 135 14.38 3.53 11.32
CA ASP A 135 14.02 4.96 11.36
C ASP A 135 12.93 5.34 10.34
N TRP A 136 12.57 4.46 9.38
CA TRP A 136 11.61 4.76 8.30
C TRP A 136 10.57 3.67 8.01
N ALA A 137 10.65 2.52 8.68
CA ALA A 137 9.78 1.38 8.45
C ALA A 137 9.65 0.52 9.71
N GLU A 138 8.51 -0.14 9.85
CA GLU A 138 8.20 -1.10 10.92
C GLU A 138 7.91 -2.47 10.31
N VAL A 139 8.49 -3.51 10.89
CA VAL A 139 8.33 -4.91 10.46
C VAL A 139 7.72 -5.70 11.62
N THR A 140 6.47 -6.12 11.49
CA THR A 140 5.80 -6.97 12.48
C THR A 140 5.87 -8.43 12.06
N ILE A 141 6.61 -9.22 12.83
CA ILE A 141 6.89 -10.63 12.60
C ILE A 141 5.96 -11.48 13.47
N ARG A 142 5.20 -12.42 12.88
CA ARG A 142 4.17 -13.20 13.60
C ARG A 142 4.30 -14.71 13.36
N GLY A 143 4.95 -15.42 14.27
CA GLY A 143 5.07 -16.89 14.17
C GLY A 143 5.93 -17.34 12.97
N THR A 144 7.02 -16.63 12.69
CA THR A 144 7.70 -16.62 11.39
C THR A 144 9.19 -16.89 11.52
N GLU A 145 9.78 -17.46 10.47
CA GLU A 145 11.22 -17.45 10.20
C GLU A 145 11.52 -16.47 9.05
N CYS A 146 12.29 -15.42 9.32
CA CYS A 146 12.62 -14.39 8.32
C CYS A 146 13.99 -13.75 8.53
N LEU A 147 14.54 -13.18 7.46
CA LEU A 147 15.67 -12.25 7.47
C LEU A 147 15.14 -10.81 7.43
N ALA A 148 15.74 -9.93 8.23
CA ALA A 148 15.64 -8.48 8.04
C ALA A 148 17.05 -7.91 7.93
N TYR A 149 17.30 -7.19 6.84
CA TYR A 149 18.56 -6.52 6.55
C TYR A 149 18.35 -5.02 6.39
N VAL A 150 19.14 -4.22 7.10
CA VAL A 150 19.11 -2.76 7.02
C VAL A 150 20.47 -2.24 6.57
N ASN A 151 20.45 -1.44 5.49
CA ASN A 151 21.58 -0.63 5.06
C ASN A 151 21.21 0.85 5.20
N ASP A 152 21.56 1.43 6.35
CA ASP A 152 21.29 2.83 6.70
C ASP A 152 21.97 3.86 5.78
N GLN A 153 23.11 3.50 5.17
CA GLN A 153 23.89 4.37 4.29
C GLN A 153 23.13 4.69 3.00
N ILE A 154 22.43 3.70 2.45
CA ILE A 154 21.60 3.86 1.25
C ILE A 154 20.10 3.93 1.57
N GLY A 155 19.72 3.76 2.84
CA GLY A 155 18.33 3.81 3.28
C GLY A 155 17.49 2.62 2.79
N LEU A 156 18.06 1.41 2.83
CA LEU A 156 17.38 0.18 2.41
C LEU A 156 16.99 -0.67 3.63
N LEU A 157 15.76 -1.14 3.65
CA LEU A 157 15.32 -2.29 4.44
C LEU A 157 14.93 -3.41 3.47
N TRP A 158 15.49 -4.60 3.64
CA TRP A 158 15.15 -5.80 2.87
C TRP A 158 14.69 -6.91 3.81
N VAL A 159 13.54 -7.49 3.52
CA VAL A 159 12.92 -8.55 4.32
C VAL A 159 12.69 -9.76 3.43
N VAL A 160 13.15 -10.93 3.89
CA VAL A 160 12.95 -12.22 3.22
C VAL A 160 12.24 -13.15 4.18
N VAL A 161 11.08 -13.66 3.81
CA VAL A 161 10.24 -14.48 4.69
C VAL A 161 10.34 -15.92 4.23
N ARG A 162 10.87 -16.79 5.08
CA ARG A 162 11.01 -18.21 4.78
C ARG A 162 9.72 -18.98 5.04
N SER A 163 9.11 -18.74 6.19
CA SER A 163 7.87 -19.38 6.60
C SER A 163 7.10 -18.48 7.56
N GLY A 164 5.77 -18.48 7.46
CA GLY A 164 4.90 -17.62 8.27
C GLY A 164 4.50 -16.35 7.50
N THR A 165 4.29 -15.28 8.23
CA THR A 165 3.86 -13.99 7.66
C THR A 165 4.56 -12.83 8.37
N VAL A 166 4.88 -11.80 7.59
CA VAL A 166 5.43 -10.53 8.07
C VAL A 166 4.57 -9.40 7.54
N GLU A 167 4.26 -8.43 8.39
CA GLU A 167 3.64 -7.17 7.98
C GLU A 167 4.73 -6.09 7.93
N ILE A 168 4.78 -5.32 6.84
CA ILE A 168 5.75 -4.24 6.66
C ILE A 168 4.99 -2.93 6.47
N GLU A 169 5.18 -1.99 7.37
CA GLU A 169 4.60 -0.65 7.29
C GLU A 169 5.69 0.39 7.01
N ALA A 170 5.52 1.16 5.93
CA ALA A 170 6.36 2.31 5.64
C ALA A 170 5.61 3.36 4.81
N ALA A 171 5.93 4.64 5.03
CA ALA A 171 5.29 5.77 4.35
C ALA A 171 3.75 5.71 4.33
N GLY A 172 3.13 5.19 5.40
CA GLY A 172 1.68 5.04 5.55
C GLY A 172 1.06 3.91 4.71
N THR A 173 1.88 3.04 4.12
CA THR A 173 1.44 1.85 3.39
C THR A 173 1.85 0.60 4.15
N LEU A 174 0.90 -0.32 4.32
CA LEU A 174 1.09 -1.62 4.94
C LEU A 174 1.00 -2.71 3.87
N ILE A 175 1.99 -3.59 3.81
CA ILE A 175 1.94 -4.80 2.99
C ILE A 175 2.11 -6.05 3.87
N VAL A 176 1.65 -7.19 3.35
CA VAL A 176 1.80 -8.51 3.98
C VAL A 176 2.72 -9.34 3.09
N VAL A 177 3.79 -9.89 3.67
CA VAL A 177 4.78 -10.74 2.99
C VAL A 177 4.70 -12.15 3.60
N SER A 178 4.42 -13.14 2.77
CA SER A 178 4.21 -14.53 3.16
C SER A 178 5.47 -15.38 3.01
N GLY A 179 5.48 -16.57 3.60
CA GLY A 179 6.56 -17.54 3.43
C GLY A 179 6.86 -17.86 1.97
N GLY A 180 8.13 -17.77 1.59
CA GLY A 180 8.59 -17.89 0.21
C GLY A 180 8.64 -16.57 -0.56
N GLU A 181 8.31 -15.45 0.08
CA GLU A 181 8.33 -14.11 -0.52
C GLU A 181 9.37 -13.19 0.13
N GLN A 182 9.68 -12.11 -0.56
CA GLN A 182 10.54 -11.03 -0.09
C GLN A 182 9.93 -9.67 -0.48
N ALA A 183 10.32 -8.64 0.25
CA ALA A 183 9.97 -7.27 -0.05
C ALA A 183 11.09 -6.34 0.45
N TRP A 184 11.11 -5.11 -0.05
CA TRP A 184 12.05 -4.10 0.42
C TRP A 184 11.41 -2.72 0.47
N VAL A 185 12.03 -1.85 1.26
CA VAL A 185 11.60 -0.49 1.51
C VAL A 185 12.79 0.44 1.36
N TRP A 186 12.66 1.44 0.49
CA TRP A 186 13.57 2.57 0.43
C TRP A 186 13.13 3.67 1.40
N ARG A 187 14.09 4.39 1.99
CA ARG A 187 13.80 5.45 2.96
C ARG A 187 12.91 6.53 2.33
N GLY A 188 11.72 6.70 2.92
CA GLY A 188 10.73 7.70 2.49
C GLY A 188 9.79 7.22 1.39
N GLU A 189 9.92 5.97 0.93
CA GLU A 189 9.05 5.34 -0.05
C GLU A 189 8.16 4.28 0.62
N PRO A 190 6.98 3.97 0.04
CA PRO A 190 6.20 2.81 0.47
C PRO A 190 6.95 1.51 0.19
N PRO A 191 6.59 0.40 0.86
CA PRO A 191 7.15 -0.91 0.55
C PRO A 191 6.86 -1.31 -0.89
N VAL A 192 7.86 -1.91 -1.56
CA VAL A 192 7.61 -2.62 -2.82
C VAL A 192 6.78 -3.85 -2.51
N GLY A 193 5.79 -4.16 -3.36
CA GLY A 193 4.92 -5.32 -3.19
C GLY A 193 5.71 -6.63 -3.06
N PRO A 194 5.16 -7.66 -2.38
CA PRO A 194 5.83 -8.94 -2.23
C PRO A 194 6.17 -9.56 -3.59
N VAL A 195 7.38 -10.11 -3.69
CA VAL A 195 7.83 -10.89 -4.85
C VAL A 195 8.37 -12.23 -4.36
N PRO A 196 8.45 -13.27 -5.22
CA PRO A 196 9.08 -14.53 -4.83
C PRO A 196 10.48 -14.30 -4.26
N ALA A 197 10.81 -15.01 -3.18
CA ALA A 197 12.12 -14.97 -2.51
C ALA A 197 13.18 -15.69 -3.35
N TRP A 198 13.38 -15.31 -4.61
CA TRP A 198 14.41 -15.88 -5.49
C TRP A 198 15.52 -14.87 -5.69
N ARG A 199 16.73 -15.38 -5.91
CA ARG A 199 17.87 -14.49 -6.21
C ARG A 199 17.71 -13.75 -7.53
N SER A 200 16.96 -14.31 -8.50
CA SER A 200 16.65 -13.68 -9.79
C SER A 200 15.71 -12.48 -9.67
N GLU A 201 14.85 -12.45 -8.66
CA GLU A 201 13.90 -11.37 -8.41
C GLU A 201 14.53 -10.20 -7.63
N VAL A 202 15.76 -10.36 -7.16
CA VAL A 202 16.51 -9.30 -6.48
C VAL A 202 17.09 -8.35 -7.53
N PRO A 203 16.66 -7.07 -7.59
CA PRO A 203 16.90 -6.21 -8.74
C PRO A 203 18.36 -5.78 -8.95
N ASP A 204 19.20 -5.79 -7.92
CA ASP A 204 20.62 -5.39 -8.01
C ASP A 204 21.49 -6.04 -6.91
N LEU A 205 22.50 -6.83 -7.31
CA LEU A 205 23.40 -7.52 -6.38
C LEU A 205 24.37 -6.59 -5.64
N ASP A 206 24.62 -5.38 -6.16
CA ASP A 206 25.47 -4.39 -5.50
C ASP A 206 24.74 -3.71 -4.34
N VAL A 207 23.41 -3.71 -4.39
CA VAL A 207 22.50 -3.16 -3.36
C VAL A 207 22.08 -4.24 -2.36
N PHE A 208 21.76 -5.43 -2.87
CA PHE A 208 21.26 -6.55 -2.08
C PHE A 208 22.34 -7.64 -1.96
N PRO A 209 23.09 -7.66 -0.85
CA PRO A 209 24.22 -8.58 -0.67
C PRO A 209 23.77 -10.04 -0.68
N LEU A 210 24.72 -10.95 -0.87
CA LEU A 210 24.49 -12.39 -0.70
C LEU A 210 24.22 -12.66 0.79
N ILE A 211 23.32 -13.59 1.09
CA ILE A 211 23.02 -14.02 2.46
C ILE A 211 24.25 -14.64 3.14
N PRO A 212 25.10 -15.43 2.46
CA PRO A 212 26.41 -15.81 2.99
C PRO A 212 27.26 -14.63 3.44
N ASP A 213 27.27 -13.53 2.69
CA ASP A 213 28.08 -12.36 3.04
C ASP A 213 27.53 -11.66 4.29
N LEU A 214 26.19 -11.60 4.42
CA LEU A 214 25.49 -11.06 5.59
C LEU A 214 25.67 -11.93 6.83
N THR A 215 25.74 -13.25 6.67
CA THR A 215 25.69 -14.22 7.78
C THR A 215 27.04 -14.84 8.12
N ASN A 216 28.15 -14.29 7.61
CA ASN A 216 29.50 -14.89 7.72
C ASN A 216 29.58 -16.33 7.18
N GLY A 217 28.77 -16.66 6.18
CA GLY A 217 28.71 -17.97 5.54
C GLY A 217 27.89 -19.02 6.33
N GLU A 218 27.23 -18.64 7.41
CA GLU A 218 26.41 -19.56 8.22
C GLU A 218 25.17 -20.04 7.46
N LEU A 219 24.55 -19.15 6.67
CA LEU A 219 23.38 -19.47 5.86
C LEU A 219 23.71 -19.32 4.37
N PRO A 220 23.45 -20.34 3.55
CA PRO A 220 23.49 -20.19 2.10
C PRO A 220 22.28 -19.37 1.60
N ASP A 221 22.38 -18.81 0.38
CA ASP A 221 21.27 -18.06 -0.22
C ASP A 221 20.00 -18.90 -0.31
N ASP A 222 20.13 -20.17 -0.75
CA ASP A 222 19.04 -21.12 -0.99
C ASP A 222 18.28 -21.55 0.29
N TYR A 223 18.77 -21.18 1.47
CA TYR A 223 18.11 -21.46 2.75
C TYR A 223 16.95 -20.48 3.01
N LEU A 224 17.14 -19.20 2.66
CA LEU A 224 16.19 -18.10 2.89
C LEU A 224 15.53 -17.64 1.60
N LEU A 225 16.34 -17.41 0.57
CA LEU A 225 15.85 -17.29 -0.80
C LEU A 225 15.60 -18.72 -1.26
N GLY A 226 14.44 -19.04 -1.83
CA GLY A 226 14.20 -20.36 -2.40
C GLY A 226 15.30 -20.75 -3.43
N PRO A 227 15.33 -22.01 -3.89
CA PRO A 227 16.38 -22.55 -4.77
C PRO A 227 16.47 -21.93 -6.20
N GLY A 228 16.13 -20.65 -6.37
CA GLY A 228 15.87 -19.96 -7.63
C GLY A 228 14.40 -20.09 -8.02
N GLU A 229 14.01 -19.33 -9.04
CA GLU A 229 12.87 -19.73 -9.87
C GLU A 229 13.08 -21.22 -10.13
N PRO A 230 12.14 -22.08 -9.74
CA PRO A 230 12.32 -23.48 -10.02
C PRO A 230 12.48 -23.61 -11.53
N ASP A 231 13.69 -23.91 -11.99
CA ASP A 231 13.91 -24.88 -13.05
C ASP A 231 13.31 -26.18 -12.51
N GLN A 232 12.00 -26.26 -12.32
CA GLN A 232 11.29 -27.47 -11.99
C GLN A 232 11.03 -28.11 -13.34
N PRO A 233 11.88 -29.06 -13.80
CA PRO A 233 11.41 -30.03 -14.77
C PRO A 233 10.14 -30.63 -14.17
N GLY A 234 9.01 -30.21 -14.74
CA GLY A 234 7.72 -30.72 -14.35
C GLY A 234 6.82 -29.86 -13.45
N VAL A 235 7.01 -28.55 -13.32
CA VAL A 235 5.87 -27.66 -13.02
C VAL A 235 5.43 -26.98 -14.30
N PRO A 236 4.14 -27.08 -14.66
CA PRO A 236 3.65 -26.50 -15.89
C PRO A 236 3.66 -24.98 -15.75
N GLY A 237 4.21 -24.27 -16.74
CA GLY A 237 4.01 -22.82 -16.83
C GLY A 237 2.54 -22.51 -17.15
N LEU A 238 2.14 -21.26 -16.93
CA LEU A 238 0.78 -20.79 -17.18
C LEU A 238 0.84 -19.53 -18.05
N GLU A 239 0.11 -19.55 -19.15
CA GLU A 239 -0.13 -18.38 -20.01
C GLU A 239 -1.61 -18.03 -19.96
N LEU A 240 -1.93 -16.77 -19.68
CA LEU A 240 -3.31 -16.28 -19.66
C LEU A 240 -3.59 -15.45 -20.91
N GLU A 241 -4.64 -15.82 -21.63
CA GLU A 241 -5.21 -15.06 -22.74
C GLU A 241 -6.62 -14.61 -22.34
N PRO A 242 -6.77 -13.44 -21.70
CA PRO A 242 -8.10 -12.84 -21.53
C PRO A 242 -8.67 -12.52 -22.92
N SER A 243 -9.97 -12.74 -23.11
CA SER A 243 -10.63 -12.48 -24.39
C SER A 243 -10.44 -11.01 -24.78
N THR A 244 -9.80 -10.78 -25.93
CA THR A 244 -9.62 -9.44 -26.51
C THR A 244 -10.90 -8.87 -27.09
N ASP A 245 -12.01 -9.62 -27.05
CA ASP A 245 -13.36 -9.09 -27.23
C ASP A 245 -13.64 -8.16 -26.05
N GLU A 246 -13.05 -6.99 -26.19
CA GLU A 246 -13.18 -5.77 -25.43
C GLU A 246 -14.35 -5.83 -24.45
N VAL A 247 -14.04 -5.82 -23.15
CA VAL A 247 -14.84 -5.07 -22.17
C VAL A 247 -14.70 -3.55 -22.46
N VAL A 248 -14.94 -3.19 -23.71
CA VAL A 248 -15.06 -1.84 -24.25
C VAL A 248 -16.32 -1.92 -25.09
N SER A 249 -17.47 -1.99 -24.42
CA SER A 249 -18.74 -1.90 -25.15
C SER A 249 -19.02 -0.43 -25.46
N GLY A 250 -19.28 -0.17 -26.74
CA GLY A 250 -19.98 1.04 -27.17
C GLY A 250 -21.48 1.00 -26.86
N ASP A 251 -22.00 -0.11 -26.31
CA ASP A 251 -23.41 -0.29 -25.94
C ASP A 251 -23.50 -0.86 -24.52
N CYS A 252 -23.98 -0.03 -23.58
CA CYS A 252 -23.97 -0.28 -22.13
C CYS A 252 -25.11 -1.19 -21.62
N ASP A 253 -25.88 -1.79 -22.53
CA ASP A 253 -27.10 -2.53 -22.20
C ASP A 253 -26.92 -4.05 -22.29
N GLY A 254 -25.69 -4.54 -22.42
CA GLY A 254 -25.38 -5.97 -22.53
C GLY A 254 -24.67 -6.51 -21.28
N PRO A 255 -24.95 -7.77 -20.87
CA PRO A 255 -24.13 -8.45 -19.86
C PRO A 255 -22.68 -8.50 -20.33
N HIS A 256 -21.78 -7.88 -19.57
CA HIS A 256 -20.34 -7.96 -19.83
C HIS A 256 -19.86 -9.33 -19.42
N THR A 257 -19.37 -10.08 -20.39
CA THR A 257 -18.83 -11.41 -20.14
C THR A 257 -17.33 -11.36 -20.32
N LEU A 258 -16.58 -11.70 -19.27
CA LEU A 258 -15.14 -11.89 -19.34
C LEU A 258 -14.87 -13.38 -19.55
N ALA A 259 -14.27 -13.73 -20.69
CA ALA A 259 -13.73 -15.06 -20.91
C ALA A 259 -12.21 -15.04 -20.70
N VAL A 260 -11.70 -15.96 -19.90
CA VAL A 260 -10.27 -16.14 -19.66
C VAL A 260 -9.87 -17.53 -20.12
N VAL A 261 -8.89 -17.60 -21.02
CA VAL A 261 -8.28 -18.86 -21.45
C VAL A 261 -6.93 -19.00 -20.76
N ALA A 262 -6.76 -20.10 -20.05
CA ALA A 262 -5.51 -20.49 -19.41
C ALA A 262 -4.85 -21.61 -20.22
N ARG A 263 -3.59 -21.43 -20.63
CA ARG A 263 -2.79 -22.44 -21.32
C ARG A 263 -1.62 -22.87 -20.46
N LEU A 264 -1.51 -24.18 -20.23
CA LEU A 264 -0.40 -24.80 -19.54
C LEU A 264 0.78 -25.00 -20.51
N THR A 265 1.95 -24.48 -20.15
CA THR A 265 3.22 -24.66 -20.85
C THR A 265 4.13 -25.62 -20.06
N GLY A 266 5.23 -26.07 -20.67
CA GLY A 266 6.16 -27.04 -20.04
C GLY A 266 6.02 -28.49 -20.53
N GLU A 267 6.81 -29.37 -19.92
CA GLU A 267 6.93 -30.80 -20.28
C GLU A 267 5.62 -31.57 -20.01
N ASP A 268 5.36 -32.65 -20.76
CA ASP A 268 4.14 -33.45 -20.62
C ASP A 268 3.96 -34.01 -19.19
N ASP A 269 5.04 -34.42 -18.53
CA ASP A 269 5.02 -34.91 -17.15
C ASP A 269 4.69 -33.80 -16.12
N ALA A 270 4.88 -32.53 -16.49
CA ALA A 270 4.45 -31.37 -15.72
C ALA A 270 2.93 -31.24 -15.76
N VAL A 271 2.41 -31.20 -16.99
CA VAL A 271 1.00 -31.01 -17.29
C VAL A 271 0.18 -32.18 -16.75
N ALA A 272 0.69 -33.41 -16.84
CA ALA A 272 0.01 -34.60 -16.34
C ALA A 272 -0.24 -34.60 -14.83
N ARG A 273 0.45 -33.74 -14.06
CA ARG A 273 0.22 -33.58 -12.61
C ARG A 273 -0.90 -32.61 -12.26
N VAL A 274 -1.39 -31.84 -13.22
CA VAL A 274 -2.50 -30.92 -13.00
C VAL A 274 -3.78 -31.71 -12.84
N ALA A 275 -4.40 -31.58 -11.68
CA ALA A 275 -5.71 -32.16 -11.41
C ALA A 275 -6.83 -31.18 -11.73
N GLU A 276 -6.62 -29.90 -11.42
CA GLU A 276 -7.64 -28.86 -11.52
C GLU A 276 -6.99 -27.51 -11.79
N VAL A 277 -7.70 -26.64 -12.52
CA VAL A 277 -7.34 -25.23 -12.65
C VAL A 277 -8.51 -24.44 -12.10
N GLU A 278 -8.28 -23.66 -11.05
CA GLU A 278 -9.28 -22.86 -10.36
C GLU A 278 -9.17 -21.40 -10.81
N PHE A 279 -10.31 -20.79 -11.09
CA PHE A 279 -10.44 -19.36 -11.38
C PHE A 279 -11.10 -18.66 -10.19
N ARG A 280 -10.46 -17.60 -9.71
CA ARG A 280 -10.97 -16.72 -8.65
C ARG A 280 -11.10 -15.31 -9.18
N TYR A 281 -12.15 -14.60 -8.79
CA TYR A 281 -12.27 -13.18 -9.14
C TYR A 281 -12.88 -12.37 -8.00
N GLY A 282 -12.60 -11.07 -8.02
CA GLY A 282 -13.01 -10.15 -6.99
C GLY A 282 -12.95 -8.69 -7.43
N TRP A 283 -13.63 -7.83 -6.69
CA TRP A 283 -13.57 -6.38 -6.89
C TRP A 283 -12.59 -5.76 -5.89
N ASP A 284 -11.64 -4.97 -6.39
CA ASP A 284 -10.65 -4.25 -5.56
C ASP A 284 -9.94 -5.15 -4.52
N GLY A 285 -9.62 -6.39 -4.90
CA GLY A 285 -8.92 -7.36 -4.05
C GLY A 285 -9.80 -8.17 -3.09
N VAL A 286 -11.12 -7.95 -3.07
CA VAL A 286 -12.05 -8.80 -2.31
C VAL A 286 -12.53 -9.94 -3.21
N ALA A 287 -12.03 -11.16 -2.99
CA ALA A 287 -12.49 -12.34 -3.71
C ALA A 287 -13.99 -12.55 -3.49
N VAL A 288 -14.74 -12.58 -4.59
CA VAL A 288 -16.20 -12.73 -4.60
C VAL A 288 -16.58 -14.19 -4.83
N ASP A 289 -15.86 -14.88 -5.70
CA ASP A 289 -16.16 -16.28 -6.04
C ASP A 289 -14.92 -17.04 -6.53
N ALA A 290 -14.99 -18.36 -6.47
CA ALA A 290 -13.95 -19.30 -6.91
C ALA A 290 -14.61 -20.54 -7.53
N PHE A 291 -14.16 -20.95 -8.71
CA PHE A 291 -14.69 -22.14 -9.38
C PHE A 291 -13.68 -22.80 -10.31
N ALA A 292 -13.87 -24.08 -10.58
CA ALA A 292 -13.07 -24.85 -11.51
C ALA A 292 -13.27 -24.36 -12.96
N MET A 293 -12.16 -24.08 -13.67
CA MET A 293 -12.20 -23.75 -15.09
C MET A 293 -12.63 -24.96 -15.92
N GLY A 294 -13.41 -24.72 -16.97
CA GLY A 294 -13.78 -25.74 -17.93
C GLY A 294 -12.57 -26.19 -18.76
N ARG A 295 -12.28 -27.48 -18.80
CA ARG A 295 -11.18 -28.04 -19.61
C ARG A 295 -11.57 -28.10 -21.08
N LEU A 296 -10.83 -27.40 -21.94
CA LEU A 296 -11.01 -27.40 -23.40
C LEU A 296 -10.20 -28.53 -24.07
N ASP A 297 -8.97 -28.72 -23.63
CA ASP A 297 -8.08 -29.82 -24.05
C ASP A 297 -7.12 -30.22 -22.91
N ASP A 298 -6.03 -30.93 -23.20
CA ASP A 298 -5.09 -31.39 -22.17
C ASP A 298 -4.26 -30.28 -21.51
N ARG A 299 -4.18 -29.11 -22.15
CA ARG A 299 -3.38 -27.97 -21.71
C ARG A 299 -4.19 -26.67 -21.61
N THR A 300 -5.38 -26.63 -22.19
CA THR A 300 -6.18 -25.41 -22.29
C THR A 300 -7.43 -25.50 -21.42
N PHE A 301 -7.65 -24.46 -20.62
CA PHE A 301 -8.79 -24.30 -19.74
C PHE A 301 -9.46 -22.95 -20.01
N SER A 302 -10.76 -22.85 -19.79
CA SER A 302 -11.53 -21.63 -19.96
C SER A 302 -12.46 -21.38 -18.79
N ALA A 303 -12.51 -20.13 -18.34
CA ALA A 303 -13.54 -19.62 -17.47
C ALA A 303 -14.31 -18.52 -18.20
N GLU A 304 -15.59 -18.43 -17.92
CA GLU A 304 -16.45 -17.36 -18.41
C GLU A 304 -17.22 -16.83 -17.21
N ILE A 305 -17.10 -15.54 -16.93
CA ILE A 305 -17.86 -14.87 -15.87
C ILE A 305 -18.68 -13.73 -16.46
N THR A 306 -19.88 -13.56 -15.92
CA THR A 306 -20.72 -12.39 -16.15
C THR A 306 -20.86 -11.67 -14.82
N PRO A 307 -19.85 -10.90 -14.40
CA PRO A 307 -19.88 -10.28 -13.09
C PRO A 307 -21.02 -9.25 -13.07
N ASP A 308 -21.90 -9.36 -12.07
CA ASP A 308 -22.99 -8.41 -11.86
C ASP A 308 -22.37 -7.08 -11.39
N TYR A 309 -22.33 -6.11 -12.29
CA TYR A 309 -21.63 -4.83 -12.08
C TYR A 309 -22.60 -3.78 -11.57
N ASP A 310 -22.32 -3.15 -10.41
CA ASP A 310 -23.20 -2.13 -9.84
C ASP A 310 -22.62 -0.70 -9.83
N GLY A 311 -21.35 -0.47 -10.21
CA GLY A 311 -20.73 0.85 -10.02
C GLY A 311 -19.50 1.14 -10.86
N ALA A 312 -19.53 2.29 -11.55
CA ALA A 312 -18.43 2.85 -12.35
C ALA A 312 -17.09 2.93 -11.57
N GLY A 313 -16.00 2.45 -12.18
CA GLY A 313 -14.62 2.71 -11.73
C GLY A 313 -13.97 1.67 -10.80
N THR A 314 -14.62 0.54 -10.51
CA THR A 314 -14.04 -0.58 -9.75
C THR A 314 -13.09 -1.43 -10.60
N LYS A 315 -12.04 -1.98 -9.99
CA LYS A 315 -11.10 -2.90 -10.66
C LYS A 315 -11.54 -4.33 -10.44
N LEU A 316 -11.67 -5.09 -11.52
CA LEU A 316 -11.83 -6.54 -11.44
C LEU A 316 -10.43 -7.16 -11.33
N VAL A 317 -10.16 -7.82 -10.22
CA VAL A 317 -8.94 -8.60 -10.01
C VAL A 317 -9.32 -10.07 -10.16
N TYR A 318 -8.55 -10.82 -10.92
CA TYR A 318 -8.75 -12.26 -11.03
C TYR A 318 -7.42 -13.01 -10.88
N ALA A 319 -7.52 -14.25 -10.40
CA ALA A 319 -6.40 -15.13 -10.18
C ALA A 319 -6.72 -16.51 -10.76
N VAL A 320 -5.75 -17.11 -11.43
CA VAL A 320 -5.82 -18.49 -11.92
C VAL A 320 -4.81 -19.32 -11.14
N THR A 321 -5.30 -20.38 -10.48
CA THR A 321 -4.50 -21.29 -9.68
C THR A 321 -4.51 -22.67 -10.31
N VAL A 322 -3.33 -23.22 -10.60
CA VAL A 322 -3.15 -24.60 -11.07
C VAL A 322 -2.92 -25.49 -9.86
N LEU A 323 -3.77 -26.50 -9.68
CA LEU A 323 -3.75 -27.39 -8.52
C LEU A 323 -3.30 -28.81 -8.91
N ALA A 324 -2.48 -29.42 -8.05
CA ALA A 324 -2.13 -30.83 -8.12
C ALA A 324 -3.25 -31.73 -7.56
N ALA A 325 -3.13 -33.05 -7.77
CA ALA A 325 -4.11 -34.03 -7.30
C ALA A 325 -4.30 -34.10 -5.77
N ASP A 326 -3.34 -33.60 -5.00
CA ASP A 326 -3.42 -33.48 -3.54
C ASP A 326 -3.99 -32.13 -3.06
N GLY A 327 -4.38 -31.26 -4.00
CA GLY A 327 -4.91 -29.91 -3.72
C GLY A 327 -3.85 -28.84 -3.48
N SER A 328 -2.55 -29.17 -3.61
CA SER A 328 -1.49 -28.16 -3.53
C SER A 328 -1.45 -27.27 -4.78
N ALA A 329 -1.20 -25.97 -4.59
CA ALA A 329 -1.00 -25.04 -5.69
C ALA A 329 0.37 -25.29 -6.35
N LEU A 330 0.36 -25.52 -7.66
CA LEU A 330 1.54 -25.67 -8.51
C LEU A 330 1.99 -24.31 -9.06
N VAL A 331 1.04 -23.49 -9.52
CA VAL A 331 1.26 -22.15 -10.07
C VAL A 331 0.06 -21.26 -9.72
N ILE A 332 0.32 -20.00 -9.37
CA ILE A 332 -0.70 -18.97 -9.19
C ILE A 332 -0.31 -17.80 -10.09
N GLN A 333 -1.24 -17.31 -10.90
CA GLN A 333 -1.06 -16.09 -11.69
C GLN A 333 -2.24 -15.15 -11.48
N GLU A 334 -1.93 -13.92 -11.07
CA GLU A 334 -2.91 -12.86 -10.86
C GLU A 334 -2.83 -11.82 -11.98
N ASP A 335 -3.97 -11.26 -12.37
CA ASP A 335 -4.06 -10.21 -13.37
C ASP A 335 -5.22 -9.26 -13.05
N VAL A 336 -5.16 -8.04 -13.60
CA VAL A 336 -6.09 -6.96 -13.28
C VAL A 336 -6.73 -6.44 -14.55
N VAL A 337 -8.05 -6.59 -14.66
CA VAL A 337 -8.85 -5.97 -15.71
C VAL A 337 -9.50 -4.72 -15.17
N VAL A 338 -9.08 -3.57 -15.69
CA VAL A 338 -9.80 -2.31 -15.43
C VAL A 338 -10.99 -2.25 -16.37
N LEU A 339 -12.18 -2.53 -15.84
CA LEU A 339 -13.42 -2.30 -16.58
C LEU A 339 -13.58 -0.79 -16.74
N ARG A 340 -13.53 -0.31 -17.99
CA ARG A 340 -13.80 1.09 -18.26
C ARG A 340 -15.29 1.31 -18.09
N ALA A 341 -15.66 2.31 -17.29
CA ALA A 341 -17.01 2.83 -17.33
C ALA A 341 -17.32 3.20 -18.78
N CYS A 342 -18.52 2.83 -19.25
CA CYS A 342 -19.04 3.36 -20.50
C CYS A 342 -18.81 4.86 -20.52
N PRO A 343 -18.17 5.43 -21.56
CA PRO A 343 -18.16 6.86 -21.70
C PRO A 343 -19.61 7.30 -21.75
N VAL A 344 -20.07 8.00 -20.71
CA VAL A 344 -21.37 8.64 -20.76
C VAL A 344 -21.32 9.57 -21.95
N ILE A 345 -21.94 9.18 -23.08
CA ILE A 345 -22.27 10.11 -24.14
C ILE A 345 -23.04 11.20 -23.42
N ALA A 346 -22.41 12.38 -23.31
CA ALA A 346 -22.87 13.50 -22.50
C ALA A 346 -24.39 13.55 -22.52
N THR A 347 -25.02 13.04 -21.46
CA THR A 347 -26.47 13.02 -21.38
C THR A 347 -26.85 14.43 -21.00
N VAL A 348 -27.11 15.26 -22.01
CA VAL A 348 -27.72 16.56 -21.81
C VAL A 348 -29.11 16.26 -21.27
N ILE A 349 -29.30 16.46 -19.97
CA ILE A 349 -30.63 16.43 -19.36
C ILE A 349 -31.18 17.84 -19.53
N PRO A 350 -32.06 18.13 -20.52
CA PRO A 350 -32.71 19.42 -20.60
C PRO A 350 -33.64 19.56 -19.38
N PHE A 351 -33.34 20.51 -18.50
CA PHE A 351 -34.28 20.92 -17.46
C PHE A 351 -35.31 21.87 -18.08
N ASP A 352 -36.58 21.76 -17.65
CA ASP A 352 -37.71 22.53 -18.18
C ASP A 352 -37.42 24.05 -18.10
N PRO A 353 -37.33 24.76 -19.25
CA PRO A 353 -36.95 26.17 -19.25
C PRO A 353 -38.09 27.03 -18.69
N SER A 354 -37.92 27.55 -17.48
CA SER A 354 -38.78 28.62 -16.97
C SER A 354 -38.43 29.93 -17.68
N SER A 355 -39.06 30.23 -18.82
CA SER A 355 -38.89 31.54 -19.47
C SER A 355 -39.49 32.63 -18.58
N LEU A 356 -38.70 33.64 -18.19
CA LEU A 356 -39.20 34.82 -17.47
C LEU A 356 -39.94 35.79 -18.42
N VAL A 357 -39.77 35.63 -19.74
CA VAL A 357 -40.43 36.42 -20.79
C VAL A 357 -40.95 35.48 -21.89
N PRO A 358 -42.23 35.56 -22.29
CA PRO A 358 -42.79 34.74 -23.37
C PRO A 358 -42.03 34.94 -24.69
N GLY A 359 -41.58 33.84 -25.29
CA GLY A 359 -41.02 33.84 -26.64
C GLY A 359 -39.51 34.05 -26.75
N VAL A 360 -38.73 33.72 -25.71
CA VAL A 360 -37.27 33.52 -25.83
C VAL A 360 -36.94 32.14 -25.26
N THR A 361 -36.50 31.21 -26.10
CA THR A 361 -35.98 29.90 -25.67
C THR A 361 -34.52 29.79 -26.07
N VAL A 362 -33.66 29.40 -25.14
CA VAL A 362 -32.25 29.09 -25.41
C VAL A 362 -32.16 27.61 -25.75
N THR A 363 -31.83 27.31 -27.00
CA THR A 363 -31.53 25.95 -27.45
C THR A 363 -30.03 25.75 -27.46
N GLN A 364 -29.59 24.55 -27.09
CA GLN A 364 -28.18 24.19 -27.04
C GLN A 364 -27.87 23.15 -28.12
N ASP A 365 -26.79 23.38 -28.85
CA ASP A 365 -26.15 22.37 -29.68
C ASP A 365 -24.77 22.07 -29.09
N VAL A 366 -24.57 20.86 -28.54
CA VAL A 366 -23.27 20.39 -28.08
C VAL A 366 -22.56 19.80 -29.28
N ALA A 367 -21.54 20.49 -29.80
CA ALA A 367 -20.61 19.86 -30.73
C ALA A 367 -19.97 18.69 -29.98
N ARG A 368 -20.24 17.46 -30.44
CA ARG A 368 -19.70 16.21 -29.86
C ARG A 368 -18.22 16.40 -29.55
N LEU A 369 -17.84 16.31 -28.29
CA LEU A 369 -16.47 16.02 -27.91
C LEU A 369 -16.21 14.59 -28.38
N TYR A 370 -15.69 14.46 -29.60
CA TYR A 370 -14.94 13.26 -29.94
C TYR A 370 -13.68 13.32 -29.09
N ALA A 371 -13.71 12.64 -27.94
CA ALA A 371 -12.49 11.97 -27.50
C ALA A 371 -12.17 11.00 -28.65
N GLY A 372 -11.22 11.39 -29.52
CA GLY A 372 -10.72 10.48 -30.54
C GLY A 372 -10.39 9.15 -29.88
N GLU A 373 -10.67 8.03 -30.57
CA GLU A 373 -10.39 6.67 -30.14
C GLU A 373 -9.28 6.64 -29.08
N CYS A 374 -9.59 6.33 -27.80
CA CYS A 374 -8.60 6.23 -26.71
C CYS A 374 -7.73 4.97 -26.92
N LYS A 375 -7.09 4.85 -28.09
CA LYS A 375 -5.78 4.21 -28.22
C LYS A 375 -4.78 5.23 -27.72
N ALA A 376 -4.09 4.91 -26.63
CA ALA A 376 -2.94 5.65 -26.17
C ALA A 376 -1.89 5.68 -27.30
N THR A 377 -2.00 6.67 -28.18
CA THR A 377 -0.94 7.02 -29.11
C THR A 377 -0.18 8.13 -28.40
N PRO A 378 1.05 7.87 -27.91
CA PRO A 378 1.84 8.90 -27.25
C PRO A 378 1.92 10.14 -28.15
N GLY A 379 1.42 11.27 -27.66
CA GLY A 379 1.52 12.56 -28.37
C GLY A 379 0.23 13.13 -29.00
N VAL A 380 -0.94 12.51 -28.83
CA VAL A 380 -2.21 13.17 -29.21
C VAL A 380 -2.69 14.08 -28.07
N PRO A 381 -2.82 15.40 -28.29
CA PRO A 381 -3.26 16.32 -27.23
C PRO A 381 -4.73 16.07 -26.86
N LEU A 382 -5.01 16.03 -25.55
CA LEU A 382 -6.38 16.04 -25.02
C LEU A 382 -7.14 17.27 -25.53
N PRO A 383 -8.47 17.19 -25.73
CA PRO A 383 -9.26 18.36 -26.11
C PRO A 383 -9.13 19.45 -25.02
N THR A 384 -8.57 20.59 -25.39
CA THR A 384 -8.26 21.70 -24.46
C THR A 384 -9.43 22.65 -24.24
N SER A 385 -10.56 22.48 -24.95
CA SER A 385 -11.72 23.36 -24.82
C SER A 385 -13.04 22.67 -25.16
N VAL A 386 -14.10 23.11 -24.49
CA VAL A 386 -15.49 22.73 -24.76
C VAL A 386 -16.18 23.93 -25.38
N THR A 387 -16.79 23.77 -26.56
CA THR A 387 -17.58 24.82 -27.21
C THR A 387 -19.07 24.51 -27.09
N ILE A 388 -19.83 25.43 -26.52
CA ILE A 388 -21.28 25.38 -26.38
C ILE A 388 -21.90 26.47 -27.27
N THR A 389 -22.81 26.08 -28.17
CA THR A 389 -23.57 27.04 -28.98
C THR A 389 -24.97 27.19 -28.40
N ALA A 390 -25.32 28.42 -28.03
CA ALA A 390 -26.63 28.81 -27.55
C ALA A 390 -27.36 29.65 -28.61
N THR A 391 -28.49 29.15 -29.11
CA THR A 391 -29.31 29.86 -30.10
C THR A 391 -30.62 30.33 -29.48
N LEU A 392 -30.88 31.63 -29.61
CA LEU A 392 -32.12 32.27 -29.20
C LEU A 392 -33.21 32.00 -30.24
N THR A 393 -34.31 31.42 -29.78
CA THR A 393 -35.52 31.25 -30.59
C THR A 393 -36.63 32.13 -30.04
N GLY A 394 -37.27 32.93 -30.90
CA GLY A 394 -38.21 33.96 -30.46
C GLY A 394 -38.64 34.94 -31.54
N SER A 395 -39.52 35.89 -31.19
CA SER A 395 -39.87 37.00 -32.07
C SER A 395 -38.70 37.99 -32.18
N ASP A 396 -38.52 38.63 -33.35
CA ASP A 396 -37.43 39.60 -33.57
C ASP A 396 -37.44 40.75 -32.56
N PHE A 397 -38.63 41.15 -32.11
CA PHE A 397 -38.80 42.16 -31.08
C PHE A 397 -38.19 41.72 -29.73
N ALA A 398 -38.41 40.47 -29.31
CA ALA A 398 -37.85 39.96 -28.07
C ALA A 398 -36.32 39.80 -28.16
N ILE A 399 -35.81 39.36 -29.31
CA ILE A 399 -34.37 39.16 -29.56
C ILE A 399 -33.63 40.49 -29.62
N SER A 400 -34.23 41.54 -30.20
CA SER A 400 -33.62 42.88 -30.27
C SER A 400 -33.35 43.52 -28.91
N ARG A 401 -33.97 43.01 -27.84
CA ARG A 401 -33.74 43.47 -26.46
C ARG A 401 -32.53 42.81 -25.81
N VAL A 402 -31.97 41.75 -26.38
CA VAL A 402 -30.80 41.06 -25.83
C VAL A 402 -29.55 41.91 -26.05
N ALA A 403 -28.94 42.34 -24.94
CA ALA A 403 -27.71 43.13 -24.97
C ALA A 403 -26.49 42.28 -24.64
N THR A 404 -26.61 41.40 -23.63
CA THR A 404 -25.51 40.55 -23.16
C THR A 404 -26.02 39.17 -22.79
N ALA A 405 -25.10 38.21 -22.75
CA ALA A 405 -25.32 36.92 -22.13
C ALA A 405 -24.18 36.67 -21.11
N GLU A 406 -24.48 35.90 -20.09
CA GLU A 406 -23.58 35.62 -18.98
C GLU A 406 -23.59 34.11 -18.76
N VAL A 407 -22.41 33.50 -18.67
CA VAL A 407 -22.27 32.08 -18.34
C VAL A 407 -21.66 31.97 -16.95
N VAL A 408 -22.45 31.45 -16.03
CA VAL A 408 -21.96 31.08 -14.70
C VAL A 408 -21.76 29.57 -14.74
N TYR A 409 -20.58 29.09 -14.40
CA TYR A 409 -20.31 27.67 -14.28
C TYR A 409 -19.82 27.34 -12.87
N GLU A 410 -20.11 26.13 -12.43
CA GLU A 410 -19.68 25.62 -11.14
C GLU A 410 -19.02 24.26 -11.35
N TRP A 411 -17.78 24.16 -10.86
CA TRP A 411 -17.06 22.90 -10.78
C TRP A 411 -17.12 22.41 -9.33
N PRO A 412 -17.46 21.13 -9.07
CA PRO A 412 -17.49 20.58 -7.73
C PRO A 412 -16.17 20.74 -6.96
N ASP A 413 -15.05 20.71 -7.67
CA ASP A 413 -13.69 20.69 -7.10
C ASP A 413 -13.01 22.08 -7.07
N GLY A 414 -13.75 23.15 -7.35
CA GLY A 414 -13.28 24.53 -7.26
C GLY A 414 -13.02 25.23 -8.61
N PRO A 415 -12.84 26.56 -8.60
CA PRO A 415 -12.85 27.39 -9.81
C PRO A 415 -11.51 27.33 -10.55
N SER A 416 -11.39 26.46 -11.56
CA SER A 416 -10.27 26.50 -12.50
C SER A 416 -10.72 26.24 -13.94
N ALA A 417 -11.47 27.19 -14.49
CA ALA A 417 -11.69 27.26 -15.93
C ALA A 417 -11.71 28.72 -16.40
N THR A 418 -11.37 28.96 -17.67
CA THR A 418 -11.65 30.24 -18.32
C THR A 418 -12.79 30.05 -19.30
N ALA A 419 -13.86 30.83 -19.13
CA ALA A 419 -14.96 30.88 -20.08
C ALA A 419 -14.85 32.16 -20.92
N SER A 420 -14.89 32.02 -22.23
CA SER A 420 -15.04 33.14 -23.16
C SER A 420 -16.36 33.01 -23.91
N MET A 421 -17.01 34.14 -24.18
CA MET A 421 -18.27 34.15 -24.93
C MET A 421 -18.13 35.09 -26.13
N LYS A 422 -18.58 34.61 -27.28
CA LYS A 422 -18.59 35.34 -28.54
C LYS A 422 -20.00 35.33 -29.12
N ARG A 423 -20.53 36.52 -29.42
CA ARG A 423 -21.74 36.64 -30.24
C ARG A 423 -21.37 36.28 -31.69
N VAL A 424 -21.99 35.24 -32.22
CA VAL A 424 -21.75 34.76 -33.60
C VAL A 424 -22.60 35.56 -34.58
N ASP A 425 -23.88 35.77 -34.23
CA ASP A 425 -24.82 36.58 -34.99
C ASP A 425 -25.90 37.19 -34.05
N ASP A 426 -26.97 37.74 -34.60
CA ASP A 426 -28.02 38.39 -33.80
C ASP A 426 -28.74 37.45 -32.83
N ARG A 427 -28.71 36.14 -33.08
CA ARG A 427 -29.43 35.09 -32.34
C ARG A 427 -28.52 34.04 -31.72
N THR A 428 -27.26 33.98 -32.10
CA THR A 428 -26.36 32.89 -31.72
C THR A 428 -25.20 33.40 -30.87
N PHE A 429 -24.99 32.74 -29.73
CA PHE A 429 -23.86 32.95 -28.84
C PHE A 429 -23.05 31.66 -28.75
N GLN A 430 -21.74 31.78 -28.84
CA GLN A 430 -20.81 30.67 -28.68
C GLN A 430 -20.02 30.89 -27.39
N VAL A 431 -20.02 29.90 -26.52
CA VAL A 431 -19.32 29.90 -25.24
C VAL A 431 -18.22 28.86 -25.33
N THR A 432 -16.97 29.27 -25.11
CA THR A 432 -15.82 28.36 -25.07
C THR A 432 -15.33 28.28 -23.63
N ILE A 433 -15.31 27.07 -23.06
CA ILE A 433 -14.83 26.79 -21.71
C ILE A 433 -13.51 26.02 -21.84
N GLU A 434 -12.43 26.59 -21.30
CA GLU A 434 -11.11 25.99 -21.25
C GLU A 434 -10.86 25.50 -19.81
N PRO A 435 -11.02 24.20 -19.51
CA PRO A 435 -10.76 23.67 -18.18
C PRO A 435 -9.25 23.66 -17.90
N THR A 436 -8.84 24.12 -16.72
CA THR A 436 -7.42 24.11 -16.32
C THR A 436 -6.98 22.75 -15.77
N PHE A 437 -7.93 21.88 -15.40
CA PHE A 437 -7.68 20.51 -14.93
C PHE A 437 -8.88 19.62 -15.27
N VAL A 438 -8.64 18.41 -15.80
CA VAL A 438 -9.71 17.42 -16.07
C VAL A 438 -9.47 16.24 -15.13
N ARG A 439 -10.12 16.25 -13.97
CA ARG A 439 -10.51 15.01 -13.30
C ARG A 439 -11.94 14.69 -13.72
N THR A 440 -12.34 13.43 -13.64
CA THR A 440 -13.73 12.98 -13.88
C THR A 440 -14.71 13.81 -13.06
N SER A 441 -15.35 14.80 -13.68
CA SER A 441 -16.28 15.68 -12.98
C SER A 441 -17.40 16.15 -13.92
N VAL A 442 -18.56 16.43 -13.34
CA VAL A 442 -19.71 17.01 -14.03
C VAL A 442 -19.57 18.54 -14.00
N LEU A 443 -19.52 19.16 -15.18
CA LEU A 443 -19.57 20.61 -15.33
C LEU A 443 -21.03 21.06 -15.31
N PHE A 444 -21.40 21.89 -14.34
CA PHE A 444 -22.70 22.58 -14.32
C PHE A 444 -22.53 24.00 -14.84
N TYR A 445 -23.41 24.47 -15.72
CA TYR A 445 -23.42 25.88 -16.15
C TYR A 445 -24.82 26.42 -16.41
N THR A 446 -24.94 27.73 -16.20
CA THR A 446 -26.15 28.52 -16.41
C THR A 446 -25.84 29.58 -17.46
N VAL A 447 -26.65 29.67 -18.52
CA VAL A 447 -26.60 30.79 -19.48
C VAL A 447 -27.76 31.73 -19.17
N THR A 448 -27.43 32.95 -18.73
CA THR A 448 -28.40 34.02 -18.48
C THR A 448 -28.30 35.07 -19.58
N VAL A 449 -29.41 35.34 -20.25
CA VAL A 449 -29.51 36.37 -21.29
C VAL A 449 -30.10 37.63 -20.67
N ARG A 450 -29.48 38.80 -20.86
CA ARG A 450 -29.89 40.07 -20.24
C ARG A 450 -30.21 41.15 -21.27
N ASP A 451 -31.12 42.06 -20.91
CA ASP A 451 -31.39 43.26 -21.70
C ASP A 451 -30.37 44.38 -21.46
N SER A 452 -30.48 45.49 -22.21
CA SER A 452 -29.57 46.64 -22.07
C SER A 452 -29.63 47.32 -20.69
N GLY A 453 -30.67 47.04 -19.89
CA GLY A 453 -30.81 47.48 -18.51
C GLY A 453 -30.26 46.48 -17.48
N GLY A 454 -29.68 45.37 -17.93
CA GLY A 454 -29.13 44.31 -17.07
C GLY A 454 -30.17 43.31 -16.54
N ASN A 455 -31.44 43.42 -16.96
CA ASN A 455 -32.50 42.54 -16.50
C ASN A 455 -32.41 41.18 -17.21
N ALA A 456 -32.49 40.08 -16.45
CA ALA A 456 -32.52 38.73 -17.02
C ALA A 456 -33.81 38.51 -17.84
N LEU A 457 -33.67 38.17 -19.11
CA LEU A 457 -34.75 37.85 -20.04
C LEU A 457 -35.04 36.35 -20.05
N ALA A 458 -33.99 35.53 -19.96
CA ALA A 458 -34.05 34.07 -19.87
C ALA A 458 -32.83 33.55 -19.11
N SER A 459 -33.00 32.45 -18.38
CA SER A 459 -31.91 31.73 -17.73
C SER A 459 -32.19 30.24 -17.82
N ASN A 460 -31.22 29.48 -18.32
CA ASN A 460 -31.31 28.03 -18.44
C ASN A 460 -30.06 27.40 -17.81
N TRP A 461 -30.27 26.25 -17.18
CA TRP A 461 -29.23 25.49 -16.49
C TRP A 461 -29.01 24.15 -17.20
N TRP A 462 -27.75 23.75 -17.32
CA TRP A 462 -27.33 22.51 -17.96
C TRP A 462 -26.18 21.85 -17.19
N SER A 463 -26.00 20.56 -17.45
CA SER A 463 -24.84 19.79 -16.98
C SER A 463 -24.21 19.04 -18.14
N VAL A 464 -22.88 18.91 -18.12
CA VAL A 464 -22.07 18.12 -19.06
C VAL A 464 -21.10 17.28 -18.24
N ALA A 465 -21.20 15.96 -18.34
CA ALA A 465 -20.22 15.05 -17.76
C ALA A 465 -18.94 15.05 -18.63
N LEU A 466 -17.78 15.28 -18.00
CA LEU A 466 -16.47 15.19 -18.63
C LEU A 466 -15.72 14.01 -18.02
N GLU A 467 -15.56 12.94 -18.79
CA GLU A 467 -14.73 11.81 -18.38
C GLU A 467 -13.29 11.99 -18.87
N SER A 468 -12.34 11.95 -17.95
CA SER A 468 -10.91 11.87 -18.28
C SER A 468 -10.54 10.41 -18.55
N CYS A 469 -9.94 10.10 -19.71
CA CYS A 469 -9.28 8.80 -19.92
C CYS A 469 -8.17 8.66 -18.85
N PRO A 470 -8.19 7.62 -18.00
CA PRO A 470 -7.12 7.40 -17.04
C PRO A 470 -5.80 7.19 -17.78
N ILE A 471 -4.78 7.94 -17.39
CA ILE A 471 -3.40 7.72 -17.83
C ILE A 471 -2.94 6.44 -17.14
N LEU A 472 -2.70 5.38 -17.92
CA LEU A 472 -1.97 4.19 -17.49
C LEU A 472 -0.48 4.53 -17.41
#